data_AF-A0A843UYI4-F1
#
_entry.id   AF-A0A843UYI4-F1
#
_cell.length_a   1.000
_cell.length_b   1.000
_cell.length_c   1.000
_cell.angle_alpha   90.00
_cell.angle_beta   90.00
_cell.angle_gamma   90.00
#
_symmetry.space_group_name_H-M   'P 1'
#
loop_
_entity.id
_entity.type
_entity.pdbx_description
1 polymer ?
#
loop_
_entity_poly.entity_id
_entity_poly.type
_entity_poly.pdbx_seq_one_letter_code
_entity_poly.pdbx_strand_id
1 'polypeptide(L)'
;MTIDYRAAPLPSLLSGPSSSLVCRREPDRRRAEEETTSLSLSLSFCGDRRLSLCLNLWSALHRIVEGRRAMGTLGKAIYTVGFWIRETGQAIDRLGCRLQGNYYFKEQLSRHRTLLNIFDRVPHVDNEAFVAPSASVIGDVQIGQGSSIWYGCVLRGDVNSIRVGSGTNIQDNSLVHVAKSNLAGKVLPTIIGDNVTVGHSAVLHGCTVEDEAFVGMGAILLDGVVVEKNGMVAAGALVRQNTRIPSGEDVGAISGAVAQAFSLSSSSPVLVTKVFPHRPPPKPPPPMVWAGNPAKFLRKLTEEERTFISQSAVNYKNLAQVHAAENAKPFDEIEFEKVLRKKFAHRDEEYDSMLGVVREVPPQLILPDNVLPDKSPKPGQ
;
A
#
# COMPACT_ATOMS: atom_id res chain seq x y z
N MET A 1 -18.89 -23.81 -36.43
CA MET A 1 -18.87 -25.00 -35.56
C MET A 1 -19.34 -24.57 -34.19
N THR A 2 -20.60 -24.88 -33.91
CA THR A 2 -21.33 -24.69 -32.66
C THR A 2 -20.81 -25.66 -31.61
N ILE A 3 -20.64 -25.20 -30.36
CA ILE A 3 -20.51 -26.07 -29.19
C ILE A 3 -21.45 -25.52 -28.11
N ASP A 4 -22.56 -26.24 -27.94
CA ASP A 4 -23.50 -26.17 -26.83
C ASP A 4 -22.89 -26.77 -25.56
N TYR A 5 -23.20 -26.21 -24.39
CA TYR A 5 -23.23 -26.99 -23.15
C TYR A 5 -24.49 -26.66 -22.34
N ARG A 6 -25.39 -27.63 -22.31
CA ARG A 6 -26.60 -27.68 -21.48
C ARG A 6 -26.24 -28.01 -20.02
N ALA A 7 -27.01 -27.39 -19.13
CA ALA A 7 -27.03 -27.60 -17.68
C ALA A 7 -27.54 -29.00 -17.28
N ALA A 8 -27.09 -29.46 -16.10
CA ALA A 8 -27.69 -30.56 -15.34
C ALA A 8 -28.00 -30.08 -13.90
N PRO A 9 -29.19 -30.35 -13.32
CA PRO A 9 -29.60 -29.86 -12.00
C PRO A 9 -29.61 -30.96 -10.92
N LEU A 10 -29.70 -30.56 -9.63
CA LEU A 10 -30.39 -31.17 -8.46
C LEU A 10 -29.64 -30.87 -7.13
N PRO A 11 -30.24 -31.01 -5.92
CA PRO A 11 -31.65 -30.96 -5.53
C PRO A 11 -31.94 -30.07 -4.28
N SER A 12 -33.23 -29.88 -4.04
CA SER A 12 -33.87 -29.27 -2.86
C SER A 12 -33.96 -30.22 -1.66
N LEU A 13 -33.80 -29.68 -0.43
CA LEU A 13 -34.24 -30.32 0.82
C LEU A 13 -34.71 -29.28 1.85
N LEU A 14 -35.93 -29.51 2.36
CA LEU A 14 -36.66 -28.80 3.42
C LEU A 14 -36.64 -29.65 4.71
N SER A 15 -36.51 -29.00 5.88
CA SER A 15 -37.04 -29.37 7.22
C SER A 15 -36.18 -28.67 8.29
N GLY A 16 -36.62 -28.07 9.40
CA GLY A 16 -37.87 -27.99 10.15
C GLY A 16 -37.58 -27.21 11.48
N PRO A 17 -38.57 -26.94 12.36
CA PRO A 17 -38.56 -25.82 13.31
C PRO A 17 -38.45 -26.20 14.81
N SER A 18 -38.14 -25.22 15.68
CA SER A 18 -38.46 -25.06 17.13
C SER A 18 -37.35 -24.19 17.77
N SER A 19 -37.52 -23.31 18.76
CA SER A 19 -38.46 -23.21 19.88
C SER A 19 -38.54 -21.76 20.40
N SER A 20 -39.71 -21.43 20.94
CA SER A 20 -40.14 -20.18 21.59
C SER A 20 -39.42 -19.82 22.89
N LEU A 21 -39.25 -18.52 23.17
CA LEU A 21 -39.60 -17.93 24.47
C LEU A 21 -39.78 -16.41 24.39
N VAL A 22 -40.82 -15.97 25.09
CA VAL A 22 -41.51 -14.68 25.06
C VAL A 22 -40.82 -13.67 25.98
N CYS A 23 -40.72 -12.41 25.56
CA CYS A 23 -40.84 -11.27 26.48
C CYS A 23 -41.42 -10.05 25.76
N ARG A 24 -42.62 -9.62 26.17
CA ARG A 24 -43.26 -8.35 25.78
C ARG A 24 -42.88 -7.29 26.82
N ARG A 25 -42.43 -6.09 26.37
CA ARG A 25 -42.92 -4.76 26.81
C ARG A 25 -42.20 -3.59 26.09
N GLU A 26 -43.04 -2.78 25.42
CA GLU A 26 -42.99 -1.35 25.03
C GLU A 26 -41.92 -0.74 24.09
N PRO A 27 -42.29 0.30 23.29
CA PRO A 27 -41.62 0.64 22.04
C PRO A 27 -40.64 1.80 22.20
N ASP A 28 -39.35 1.54 21.97
CA ASP A 28 -38.30 2.56 22.07
C ASP A 28 -37.82 3.00 20.68
N ARG A 29 -37.74 4.32 20.46
CA ARG A 29 -37.48 5.00 19.17
C ARG A 29 -36.12 4.70 18.52
N ARG A 30 -35.25 3.92 19.17
CA ARG A 30 -33.88 3.63 18.72
C ARG A 30 -33.76 2.47 17.71
N ARG A 31 -34.81 1.69 17.48
CA ARG A 31 -34.74 0.50 16.60
C ARG A 31 -34.72 0.80 15.09
N ALA A 32 -35.17 2.00 14.68
CA ALA A 32 -35.21 2.37 13.27
C ALA A 32 -33.82 2.65 12.65
N GLU A 33 -32.83 3.03 13.47
CA GLU A 33 -31.44 3.27 13.03
C GLU A 33 -30.62 1.98 12.95
N GLU A 34 -30.90 0.99 13.80
CA GLU A 34 -30.24 -0.33 13.74
C GLU A 34 -30.82 -1.23 12.64
N GLU A 35 -32.13 -1.16 12.36
CA GLU A 35 -32.71 -1.94 11.26
C GLU A 35 -32.23 -1.44 9.88
N THR A 36 -31.99 -0.14 9.72
CA THR A 36 -31.45 0.45 8.48
C THR A 36 -29.97 0.13 8.25
N THR A 37 -29.17 -0.02 9.31
CA THR A 37 -27.78 -0.52 9.22
C THR A 37 -27.71 -2.03 9.01
N SER A 38 -28.64 -2.81 9.60
CA SER A 38 -28.68 -4.27 9.35
C SER A 38 -29.12 -4.62 7.92
N LEU A 39 -30.04 -3.82 7.33
CA LEU A 39 -30.47 -3.99 5.95
C LEU A 39 -29.39 -3.58 4.95
N SER A 40 -28.56 -2.56 5.25
CA SER A 40 -27.46 -2.15 4.37
C SER A 40 -26.30 -3.17 4.35
N LEU A 41 -26.02 -3.82 5.48
CA LEU A 41 -25.06 -4.92 5.58
C LEU A 41 -25.58 -6.20 4.89
N SER A 42 -26.88 -6.49 4.99
CA SER A 42 -27.50 -7.65 4.34
C SER A 42 -27.59 -7.49 2.80
N LEU A 43 -27.80 -6.27 2.31
CA LEU A 43 -27.87 -5.94 0.88
C LEU A 43 -26.49 -5.79 0.23
N SER A 44 -25.42 -5.57 1.00
CA SER A 44 -24.05 -5.55 0.46
C SER A 44 -23.56 -6.94 0.02
N PHE A 45 -24.20 -8.02 0.51
CA PHE A 45 -23.96 -9.40 0.07
C PHE A 45 -24.74 -9.81 -1.18
N CYS A 46 -25.74 -9.03 -1.59
CA CYS A 46 -26.55 -9.29 -2.77
C CYS A 46 -26.25 -8.21 -3.82
N GLY A 47 -25.45 -8.55 -4.84
CA GLY A 47 -24.80 -7.64 -5.80
C GLY A 47 -25.72 -6.84 -6.73
N ASP A 48 -26.76 -6.18 -6.22
CA ASP A 48 -27.73 -5.42 -6.99
C ASP A 48 -27.44 -3.91 -6.91
N ARG A 49 -26.57 -3.45 -7.81
CA ARG A 49 -26.12 -2.04 -7.91
C ARG A 49 -27.25 -1.02 -8.07
N ARG A 50 -28.47 -1.44 -8.42
CA ARG A 50 -29.64 -0.56 -8.57
C ARG A 50 -30.21 -0.10 -7.23
N LEU A 51 -30.22 -0.96 -6.21
CA LEU A 51 -30.78 -0.64 -4.89
C LEU A 51 -29.89 0.34 -4.09
N SER A 52 -28.57 0.20 -4.17
CA SER A 52 -27.61 1.15 -3.59
C SER A 52 -27.73 2.55 -4.20
N LEU A 53 -27.90 2.64 -5.52
CA LEU A 53 -28.14 3.91 -6.23
C LEU A 53 -29.46 4.56 -5.81
N CYS A 54 -30.53 3.78 -5.66
CA CYS A 54 -31.83 4.27 -5.18
C CYS A 54 -31.78 4.76 -3.73
N LEU A 55 -31.08 4.05 -2.83
CA LEU A 55 -30.90 4.46 -1.43
C LEU A 55 -30.06 5.73 -1.30
N ASN A 56 -28.99 5.87 -2.10
CA ASN A 56 -28.17 7.08 -2.14
C ASN A 56 -28.90 8.27 -2.78
N LEU A 57 -29.71 8.05 -3.82
CA LEU A 57 -30.58 9.10 -4.36
C LEU A 57 -31.65 9.52 -3.35
N TRP A 58 -32.25 8.57 -2.63
CA TRP A 58 -33.27 8.83 -1.63
C TRP A 58 -32.70 9.60 -0.43
N SER A 59 -31.52 9.23 0.07
CA SER A 59 -30.85 9.96 1.15
C SER A 59 -30.40 11.36 0.73
N ALA A 60 -29.92 11.52 -0.50
CA ALA A 60 -29.60 12.84 -1.07
C ALA A 60 -30.86 13.71 -1.25
N LEU A 61 -31.96 13.14 -1.77
CA LEU A 61 -33.24 13.84 -1.86
C LEU A 61 -33.76 14.22 -0.47
N HIS A 62 -33.66 13.32 0.51
CA HIS A 62 -34.11 13.57 1.88
C HIS A 62 -33.34 14.73 2.52
N ARG A 63 -32.01 14.77 2.38
CA ARG A 63 -31.17 15.89 2.85
C ARG A 63 -31.49 17.22 2.16
N ILE A 64 -31.79 17.19 0.85
CA ILE A 64 -32.22 18.38 0.10
C ILE A 64 -33.60 18.87 0.59
N VAL A 65 -34.52 17.95 0.88
CA VAL A 65 -35.87 18.26 1.39
C VAL A 65 -35.83 18.74 2.84
N GLU A 66 -34.97 18.17 3.69
CA GLU A 66 -34.74 18.61 5.08
C GLU A 66 -34.04 19.98 5.13
N GLY A 67 -33.03 20.22 4.30
CA GLY A 67 -32.39 21.54 4.17
C GLY A 67 -33.38 22.63 3.73
N ARG A 68 -34.36 22.29 2.86
CA ARG A 68 -35.47 23.19 2.49
C ARG A 68 -36.48 23.40 3.62
N ARG A 69 -36.63 22.49 4.58
CA ARG A 69 -37.53 22.67 5.73
C ARG A 69 -36.94 23.61 6.79
N ALA A 70 -35.62 23.65 6.94
CA ALA A 70 -34.92 24.47 7.94
C ALA A 70 -34.62 25.93 7.50
N MET A 71 -34.79 26.27 6.21
CA MET A 71 -34.50 27.61 5.70
C MET A 71 -35.66 28.59 5.86
N GLY A 72 -35.37 29.79 6.37
CA GLY A 72 -36.29 30.93 6.34
C GLY A 72 -36.66 31.35 4.91
N THR A 73 -37.74 32.12 4.77
CA THR A 73 -38.29 32.56 3.46
C THR A 73 -37.26 33.29 2.60
N LEU A 74 -36.44 34.15 3.21
CA LEU A 74 -35.35 34.85 2.53
C LEU A 74 -34.26 33.88 2.02
N GLY A 75 -33.88 32.88 2.81
CA GLY A 75 -32.90 31.87 2.42
C GLY A 75 -33.36 31.03 1.22
N LYS A 76 -34.65 30.68 1.18
CA LYS A 76 -35.26 29.98 0.03
C LYS A 76 -35.25 30.82 -1.24
N ALA A 77 -35.56 32.12 -1.13
CA ALA A 77 -35.52 33.04 -2.26
C ALA A 77 -34.09 33.15 -2.83
N ILE A 78 -33.09 33.37 -1.97
CA ILE A 78 -31.68 33.49 -2.38
C ILE A 78 -31.17 32.17 -2.99
N TYR A 79 -31.49 31.02 -2.39
CA TYR A 79 -31.12 29.71 -2.95
C TYR A 79 -31.72 29.48 -4.34
N THR A 80 -32.98 29.87 -4.55
CA THR A 80 -33.67 29.71 -5.83
C THR A 80 -33.03 30.59 -6.91
N VAL A 81 -32.71 31.84 -6.58
CA VAL A 81 -31.97 32.75 -7.48
C VAL A 81 -30.59 32.16 -7.80
N GLY A 82 -29.86 31.68 -6.79
CA GLY A 82 -28.56 31.03 -6.99
C GLY A 82 -28.62 29.78 -7.87
N PHE A 83 -29.68 28.98 -7.73
CA PHE A 83 -29.93 27.82 -8.57
C PHE A 83 -30.14 28.22 -10.05
N TRP A 84 -30.96 29.24 -10.32
CA TRP A 84 -31.15 29.75 -11.70
C TRP A 84 -29.87 30.30 -12.31
N ILE A 85 -29.07 31.03 -11.53
CA ILE A 85 -27.77 31.53 -11.99
C ILE A 85 -26.83 30.36 -12.32
N ARG A 86 -26.77 29.34 -11.46
CA ARG A 86 -25.95 28.14 -11.69
C ARG A 86 -26.37 27.39 -12.96
N GLU A 87 -27.67 27.16 -13.17
CA GLU A 87 -28.18 26.49 -14.37
C GLU A 87 -27.88 27.28 -15.64
N THR A 88 -28.04 28.61 -15.58
CA THR A 88 -27.68 29.51 -16.69
C THR A 88 -26.18 29.44 -16.98
N GLY A 89 -25.34 29.45 -15.95
CA GLY A 89 -23.88 29.29 -16.09
C GLY A 89 -23.49 27.95 -16.73
N GLN A 90 -24.11 26.84 -16.32
CA GLN A 90 -23.90 25.54 -16.96
C GLN A 90 -24.38 25.50 -18.41
N ALA A 91 -25.46 26.21 -18.75
CA ALA A 91 -25.92 26.32 -20.13
C ALA A 91 -24.94 27.10 -21.01
N ILE A 92 -24.36 28.18 -20.47
CA ILE A 92 -23.32 28.98 -21.15
C ILE A 92 -22.06 28.13 -21.36
N ASP A 93 -21.61 27.38 -20.35
CA ASP A 93 -20.46 26.46 -20.47
C ASP A 93 -20.69 25.42 -21.56
N ARG A 94 -21.86 24.76 -21.57
CA ARG A 94 -22.24 23.82 -22.64
C ARG A 94 -22.27 24.47 -24.02
N LEU A 95 -22.75 25.72 -24.13
CA LEU A 95 -22.73 26.46 -25.39
C LEU A 95 -21.28 26.76 -25.81
N GLY A 96 -20.42 27.17 -24.88
CA GLY A 96 -18.99 27.39 -25.11
C GLY A 96 -18.29 26.12 -25.63
N CYS A 97 -18.52 24.97 -24.99
CA CYS A 97 -18.01 23.68 -25.48
C CYS A 97 -18.51 23.36 -26.90
N ARG A 98 -19.80 23.62 -27.19
CA ARG A 98 -20.36 23.42 -28.53
C ARG A 98 -19.75 24.34 -29.58
N LEU A 99 -19.46 25.60 -29.23
CA LEU A 99 -18.79 26.55 -30.11
C LEU A 99 -17.34 26.13 -30.42
N GLN A 100 -16.64 25.51 -29.46
CA GLN A 100 -15.31 24.94 -29.65
C GLN A 100 -15.31 23.62 -30.46
N GLY A 101 -16.48 23.05 -30.73
CA GLY A 101 -16.63 21.86 -31.58
C GLY A 101 -15.98 20.62 -30.96
N ASN A 102 -14.97 20.06 -31.62
CA ASN A 102 -14.28 18.83 -31.18
C ASN A 102 -13.02 19.09 -30.36
N TYR A 103 -12.64 20.36 -30.17
CA TYR A 103 -11.38 20.73 -29.50
C TYR A 103 -11.53 20.97 -28.00
N TYR A 104 -12.75 20.99 -27.46
CA TYR A 104 -12.93 21.13 -26.01
C TYR A 104 -12.55 19.83 -25.30
N PHE A 105 -11.73 19.94 -24.26
CA PHE A 105 -11.43 18.83 -23.39
C PHE A 105 -12.36 18.90 -22.17
N LYS A 106 -13.19 17.87 -22.00
CA LYS A 106 -13.98 17.70 -20.78
C LYS A 106 -13.17 16.88 -19.78
N GLU A 107 -12.81 17.50 -18.66
CA GLU A 107 -12.15 16.82 -17.56
C GLU A 107 -13.01 15.62 -17.11
N GLN A 108 -12.40 14.44 -17.11
CA GLN A 108 -13.01 13.23 -16.59
C GLN A 108 -12.46 12.98 -15.20
N LEU A 109 -13.34 12.61 -14.27
CA LEU A 109 -12.93 12.14 -12.96
C LEU A 109 -11.96 10.96 -13.11
N SER A 110 -11.01 10.84 -12.18
CA SER A 110 -10.04 9.76 -12.20
C SER A 110 -10.75 8.42 -12.24
N ARG A 111 -10.42 7.61 -13.26
CA ARG A 111 -10.87 6.22 -13.40
C ARG A 111 -9.86 5.24 -12.81
N HIS A 112 -8.78 5.76 -12.26
CA HIS A 112 -7.76 4.97 -11.59
C HIS A 112 -8.38 4.26 -10.38
N ARG A 113 -7.93 3.02 -10.17
CA ARG A 113 -8.32 2.20 -9.03
C ARG A 113 -7.05 1.74 -8.34
N THR A 114 -6.94 2.05 -7.06
CA THR A 114 -5.80 1.66 -6.24
C THR A 114 -5.70 0.16 -6.08
N LEU A 115 -6.84 -0.50 -5.82
CA LEU A 115 -6.96 -1.96 -5.75
C LEU A 115 -7.79 -2.46 -6.91
N LEU A 116 -7.25 -3.38 -7.70
CA LEU A 116 -7.92 -3.95 -8.87
C LEU A 116 -7.84 -5.48 -8.83
N ASN A 117 -9.01 -6.12 -8.78
CA ASN A 117 -9.10 -7.56 -8.97
C ASN A 117 -8.99 -7.93 -10.46
N ILE A 118 -8.33 -9.05 -10.74
CA ILE A 118 -8.29 -9.66 -12.07
C ILE A 118 -8.77 -11.11 -11.93
N PHE A 119 -9.74 -11.50 -12.77
CA PHE A 119 -10.43 -12.80 -12.66
C PHE A 119 -10.94 -13.02 -11.23
N ASP A 120 -10.66 -14.19 -10.65
CA ASP A 120 -11.04 -14.56 -9.28
C ASP A 120 -9.97 -14.20 -8.24
N ARG A 121 -8.92 -13.46 -8.64
CA ARG A 121 -7.82 -13.05 -7.75
C ARG A 121 -8.03 -11.62 -7.27
N VAL A 122 -8.05 -11.46 -5.95
CA VAL A 122 -8.25 -10.19 -5.26
C VAL A 122 -6.98 -9.84 -4.47
N PRO A 123 -6.49 -8.60 -4.56
CA PRO A 123 -5.36 -8.19 -3.74
C PRO A 123 -5.77 -8.13 -2.27
N HIS A 124 -4.97 -8.75 -1.41
CA HIS A 124 -5.15 -8.74 0.05
C HIS A 124 -4.16 -7.75 0.66
N VAL A 125 -4.69 -6.75 1.36
CA VAL A 125 -3.90 -5.71 2.03
C VAL A 125 -4.20 -5.78 3.52
N ASP A 126 -3.16 -5.83 4.35
CA ASP A 126 -3.31 -5.75 5.80
C ASP A 126 -3.80 -4.38 6.25
N ASN A 127 -4.50 -4.30 7.39
CA ASN A 127 -5.07 -3.06 7.91
C ASN A 127 -4.01 -2.04 8.33
N GLU A 128 -2.82 -2.47 8.78
CA GLU A 128 -1.73 -1.57 9.13
C GLU A 128 -0.88 -1.17 7.92
N ALA A 129 -1.11 -1.78 6.76
CA ALA A 129 -0.35 -1.48 5.56
C ALA A 129 -0.84 -0.17 4.91
N PHE A 130 0.10 0.67 4.51
CA PHE A 130 -0.20 1.89 3.78
C PHE A 130 -0.12 1.64 2.28
N VAL A 131 -1.17 2.01 1.54
CA VAL A 131 -1.16 2.02 0.08
C VAL A 131 -1.50 3.42 -0.40
N ALA A 132 -0.56 4.05 -1.10
CA ALA A 132 -0.77 5.39 -1.65
C ALA A 132 -1.92 5.40 -2.68
N PRO A 133 -2.74 6.47 -2.73
CA PRO A 133 -3.89 6.53 -3.62
C PRO A 133 -3.52 6.46 -5.11
N SER A 134 -2.31 6.91 -5.49
CA SER A 134 -1.80 6.82 -6.87
C SER A 134 -1.16 5.47 -7.22
N ALA A 135 -0.91 4.61 -6.24
CA ALA A 135 -0.38 3.28 -6.49
C ALA A 135 -1.45 2.38 -7.10
N SER A 136 -1.03 1.37 -7.87
CA SER A 136 -1.92 0.38 -8.47
C SER A 136 -1.51 -1.02 -8.05
N VAL A 137 -2.35 -1.70 -7.26
CA VAL A 137 -2.16 -3.08 -6.81
C VAL A 137 -3.19 -3.95 -7.52
N ILE A 138 -2.70 -4.88 -8.33
CA ILE A 138 -3.50 -5.56 -9.34
C ILE A 138 -3.27 -7.07 -9.29
N GLY A 139 -4.34 -7.86 -9.23
CA GLY A 139 -4.28 -9.33 -9.32
C GLY A 139 -4.02 -10.01 -7.98
N ASP A 140 -3.26 -11.11 -7.98
CA ASP A 140 -2.93 -11.90 -6.78
C ASP A 140 -1.73 -11.27 -6.05
N VAL A 141 -2.01 -10.28 -5.20
CA VAL A 141 -1.01 -9.57 -4.40
C VAL A 141 -1.37 -9.67 -2.94
N GLN A 142 -0.42 -10.10 -2.11
CA GLN A 142 -0.55 -10.15 -0.65
C GLN A 142 0.44 -9.18 -0.03
N ILE A 143 -0.06 -8.24 0.78
CA ILE A 143 0.74 -7.24 1.48
C ILE A 143 0.64 -7.51 2.98
N GLY A 144 1.80 -7.74 3.61
CA GLY A 144 1.93 -7.99 5.04
C GLY A 144 1.74 -6.76 5.93
N GLN A 145 1.73 -7.00 7.24
CA GLN A 145 1.45 -5.98 8.26
C GLN A 145 2.51 -4.88 8.28
N GLY A 146 2.07 -3.63 8.40
CA GLY A 146 2.95 -2.46 8.52
C GLY A 146 3.84 -2.21 7.30
N SER A 147 3.54 -2.84 6.17
CA SER A 147 4.22 -2.60 4.90
C SER A 147 3.65 -1.36 4.20
N SER A 148 4.47 -0.71 3.39
CA SER A 148 4.09 0.54 2.73
C SER A 148 4.35 0.49 1.22
N ILE A 149 3.34 0.87 0.45
CA ILE A 149 3.41 1.05 -1.01
C ILE A 149 3.25 2.53 -1.29
N TRP A 150 4.33 3.12 -1.79
CA TRP A 150 4.45 4.56 -1.98
C TRP A 150 3.88 5.02 -3.33
N TYR A 151 3.94 6.33 -3.59
CA TYR A 151 3.19 6.96 -4.67
C TYR A 151 3.66 6.48 -6.05
N GLY A 152 2.71 6.25 -6.97
CA GLY A 152 3.00 5.83 -8.34
C GLY A 152 3.53 4.41 -8.48
N CYS A 153 3.59 3.63 -7.40
CA CYS A 153 4.00 2.23 -7.48
C CYS A 153 2.99 1.37 -8.24
N VAL A 154 3.48 0.37 -8.96
CA VAL A 154 2.63 -0.59 -9.69
C VAL A 154 3.03 -2.01 -9.28
N LEU A 155 2.15 -2.68 -8.53
CA LEU A 155 2.28 -4.09 -8.19
C LEU A 155 1.30 -4.87 -9.04
N ARG A 156 1.80 -5.59 -10.04
CA ARG A 156 0.99 -6.34 -11.00
C ARG A 156 1.25 -7.83 -10.85
N GLY A 157 0.37 -8.52 -10.13
CA GLY A 157 0.34 -9.97 -9.97
C GLY A 157 -0.72 -10.64 -10.84
N ASP A 158 -0.74 -10.32 -12.14
CA ASP A 158 -1.76 -10.82 -13.06
C ASP A 158 -1.48 -12.25 -13.56
N VAL A 159 -0.21 -12.57 -13.77
CA VAL A 159 0.21 -13.89 -14.27
C VAL A 159 0.47 -14.87 -13.13
N ASN A 160 1.02 -14.38 -12.03
CA ASN A 160 1.44 -15.18 -10.89
C ASN A 160 1.44 -14.30 -9.62
N SER A 161 1.58 -14.90 -8.44
CA SER A 161 1.39 -14.20 -7.17
C SER A 161 2.57 -13.31 -6.79
N ILE A 162 2.26 -12.15 -6.20
CA ILE A 162 3.21 -11.29 -5.48
C ILE A 162 2.95 -11.42 -3.99
N ARG A 163 3.98 -11.70 -3.21
CA ARG A 163 3.92 -11.68 -1.73
C ARG A 163 4.91 -10.67 -1.21
N VAL A 164 4.42 -9.72 -0.42
CA VAL A 164 5.21 -8.72 0.29
C VAL A 164 5.10 -9.04 1.78
N GLY A 165 6.24 -9.22 2.44
CA GLY A 165 6.34 -9.47 3.87
C GLY A 165 5.88 -8.27 4.70
N SER A 166 6.15 -8.33 6.00
CA SER A 166 5.77 -7.34 7.00
C SER A 166 6.87 -6.29 7.19
N GLY A 167 6.48 -5.04 7.44
CA GLY A 167 7.43 -3.93 7.65
C GLY A 167 8.25 -3.55 6.40
N THR A 168 7.86 -4.05 5.22
CA THR A 168 8.56 -3.81 3.95
C THR A 168 8.05 -2.52 3.30
N ASN A 169 8.95 -1.73 2.75
CA ASN A 169 8.61 -0.48 2.06
C ASN A 169 8.99 -0.57 0.57
N ILE A 170 8.04 -0.24 -0.30
CA ILE A 170 8.21 -0.13 -1.75
C ILE A 170 8.05 1.33 -2.12
N GLN A 171 9.18 2.02 -2.31
CA GLN A 171 9.24 3.46 -2.53
C GLN A 171 8.76 3.89 -3.92
N ASP A 172 8.56 5.20 -4.07
CA ASP A 172 7.81 5.80 -5.18
C ASP A 172 8.21 5.31 -6.57
N ASN A 173 7.22 5.20 -7.46
CA ASN A 173 7.36 4.80 -8.86
C ASN A 173 8.02 3.44 -9.09
N SER A 174 8.10 2.59 -8.06
CA SER A 174 8.63 1.23 -8.23
C SER A 174 7.61 0.32 -8.92
N LEU A 175 8.12 -0.59 -9.74
CA LEU A 175 7.31 -1.56 -10.48
C LEU A 175 7.66 -2.97 -10.02
N VAL A 176 6.65 -3.71 -9.59
CA VAL A 176 6.76 -5.13 -9.24
C VAL A 176 5.88 -5.91 -10.19
N HIS A 177 6.51 -6.75 -11.00
CA HIS A 177 5.83 -7.63 -11.93
C HIS A 177 6.34 -9.07 -11.78
N VAL A 178 5.62 -10.01 -12.38
CA VAL A 178 5.90 -11.44 -12.24
C VAL A 178 6.06 -12.07 -13.61
N ALA A 179 7.05 -12.95 -13.74
CA ALA A 179 7.25 -13.73 -14.95
C ALA A 179 6.25 -14.88 -15.04
N LYS A 180 5.73 -15.15 -16.25
CA LYS A 180 4.87 -16.32 -16.51
C LYS A 180 5.60 -17.64 -16.28
N SER A 181 6.80 -17.71 -16.82
CA SER A 181 7.69 -18.85 -16.79
C SER A 181 9.07 -18.37 -17.24
N ASN A 182 10.13 -18.84 -16.59
CA ASN A 182 11.50 -18.55 -17.06
C ASN A 182 11.81 -19.32 -18.36
N LEU A 183 12.96 -19.00 -18.98
CA LEU A 183 13.52 -19.79 -20.10
C LEU A 183 13.64 -21.30 -19.77
N ALA A 184 13.72 -21.66 -18.49
CA ALA A 184 13.76 -23.04 -18.01
C ALA A 184 12.38 -23.64 -17.65
N GLY A 185 11.27 -22.96 -17.97
CA GLY A 185 9.89 -23.43 -17.71
C GLY A 185 9.43 -23.37 -16.24
N LYS A 186 10.25 -22.86 -15.32
CA LYS A 186 9.88 -22.71 -13.90
C LYS A 186 8.99 -21.48 -13.70
N VAL A 187 7.90 -21.66 -12.95
CA VAL A 187 7.04 -20.58 -12.46
C VAL A 187 7.77 -19.86 -11.33
N LEU A 188 7.98 -18.56 -11.47
CA LEU A 188 8.67 -17.75 -10.47
C LEU A 188 7.72 -16.70 -9.90
N PRO A 189 7.21 -16.88 -8.67
CA PRO A 189 6.51 -15.81 -7.97
C PRO A 189 7.50 -14.72 -7.55
N THR A 190 7.01 -13.49 -7.39
CA THR A 190 7.81 -12.43 -6.77
C THR A 190 7.53 -12.43 -5.27
N ILE A 191 8.56 -12.75 -4.48
CA ILE A 191 8.47 -12.84 -3.03
C ILE A 191 9.42 -11.80 -2.45
N ILE A 192 8.89 -10.88 -1.67
CA ILE A 192 9.64 -9.87 -0.93
C ILE A 192 9.46 -10.20 0.55
N GLY A 193 10.56 -10.40 1.27
CA GLY A 193 10.59 -10.76 2.68
C GLY A 193 10.18 -9.62 3.61
N ASP A 194 10.54 -9.78 4.88
CA ASP A 194 10.24 -8.83 5.95
C ASP A 194 11.31 -7.73 6.07
N ASN A 195 10.89 -6.52 6.43
CA ASN A 195 11.76 -5.35 6.62
C ASN A 195 12.68 -5.05 5.42
N VAL A 196 12.19 -5.31 4.20
CA VAL A 196 12.91 -5.00 2.96
C VAL A 196 12.66 -3.54 2.60
N THR A 197 13.72 -2.85 2.19
CA THR A 197 13.63 -1.49 1.66
C THR A 197 13.89 -1.51 0.16
N VAL A 198 12.84 -1.25 -0.63
CA VAL A 198 12.92 -1.15 -2.09
C VAL A 198 12.91 0.32 -2.49
N GLY A 199 14.02 0.75 -3.07
CA GLY A 199 14.28 2.13 -3.47
C GLY A 199 13.39 2.65 -4.59
N HIS A 200 13.29 3.98 -4.71
CA HIS A 200 12.50 4.65 -5.75
C HIS A 200 12.81 4.15 -7.17
N SER A 201 11.78 4.00 -7.99
CA SER A 201 11.88 3.57 -9.39
C SER A 201 12.58 2.22 -9.58
N ALA A 202 12.59 1.36 -8.56
CA ALA A 202 13.13 0.02 -8.71
C ALA A 202 12.18 -0.85 -9.54
N VAL A 203 12.74 -1.72 -10.37
CA VAL A 203 11.99 -2.66 -11.20
C VAL A 203 12.30 -4.07 -10.73
N LEU A 204 11.31 -4.72 -10.11
CA LEU A 204 11.39 -6.09 -9.62
C LEU A 204 10.58 -6.99 -10.55
N HIS A 205 11.24 -7.95 -11.19
CA HIS A 205 10.58 -8.87 -12.12
C HIS A 205 10.91 -10.32 -11.76
N GLY A 206 9.91 -11.06 -11.24
CA GLY A 206 10.03 -12.50 -10.95
C GLY A 206 11.18 -12.87 -10.01
N CYS A 207 11.43 -12.08 -8.97
CA CYS A 207 12.56 -12.23 -8.07
C CYS A 207 12.16 -12.64 -6.64
N THR A 208 13.10 -13.19 -5.89
CA THR A 208 12.95 -13.46 -4.45
C THR A 208 13.92 -12.58 -3.69
N VAL A 209 13.40 -11.68 -2.87
CA VAL A 209 14.19 -10.81 -2.00
C VAL A 209 13.91 -11.27 -0.58
N GLU A 210 14.93 -11.77 0.10
CA GLU A 210 14.84 -12.24 1.50
C GLU A 210 14.82 -11.06 2.48
N ASP A 211 14.66 -11.37 3.77
CA ASP A 211 14.45 -10.40 4.83
C ASP A 211 15.62 -9.43 5.00
N GLU A 212 15.32 -8.21 5.46
CA GLU A 212 16.31 -7.17 5.77
C GLU A 212 17.23 -6.82 4.58
N ALA A 213 16.81 -7.14 3.35
CA ALA A 213 17.52 -6.77 2.14
C ALA A 213 17.25 -5.33 1.73
N PHE A 214 18.19 -4.74 0.99
CA PHE A 214 18.10 -3.38 0.49
C PHE A 214 18.26 -3.35 -1.02
N VAL A 215 17.25 -2.85 -1.73
CA VAL A 215 17.29 -2.63 -3.18
C VAL A 215 17.41 -1.14 -3.43
N GLY A 216 18.52 -0.71 -4.03
CA GLY A 216 18.79 0.70 -4.29
C GLY A 216 17.85 1.33 -5.31
N MET A 217 17.83 2.67 -5.31
CA MET A 217 17.03 3.47 -6.25
C MET A 217 17.38 3.14 -7.71
N GLY A 218 16.35 2.95 -8.55
CA GLY A 218 16.51 2.65 -9.97
C GLY A 218 17.17 1.29 -10.26
N ALA A 219 17.31 0.41 -9.26
CA ALA A 219 17.83 -0.93 -9.48
C ALA A 219 16.82 -1.79 -10.24
N ILE A 220 17.32 -2.68 -11.10
CA ILE A 220 16.52 -3.57 -11.93
C ILE A 220 16.91 -5.00 -11.59
N LEU A 221 15.96 -5.76 -11.04
CA LEU A 221 16.09 -7.19 -10.74
C LEU A 221 15.34 -7.99 -11.80
N LEU A 222 16.06 -8.83 -12.55
CA LEU A 222 15.48 -9.71 -13.56
C LEU A 222 15.02 -11.05 -12.97
N ASP A 223 14.47 -11.89 -13.84
CA ASP A 223 13.88 -13.17 -13.50
C ASP A 223 14.78 -14.10 -12.69
N GLY A 224 14.26 -14.66 -11.60
CA GLY A 224 14.98 -15.67 -10.82
C GLY A 224 16.14 -15.11 -10.01
N VAL A 225 16.26 -13.79 -9.91
CA VAL A 225 17.20 -13.18 -8.97
C VAL A 225 16.79 -13.52 -7.55
N VAL A 226 17.75 -13.97 -6.76
CA VAL A 226 17.60 -14.19 -5.33
C VAL A 226 18.53 -13.25 -4.60
N VAL A 227 17.97 -12.29 -3.87
CA VAL A 227 18.73 -11.44 -2.95
C VAL A 227 18.61 -12.06 -1.58
N GLU A 228 19.71 -12.61 -1.06
CA GLU A 228 19.71 -13.22 0.27
C GLU A 228 19.63 -12.19 1.39
N LYS A 229 19.40 -12.68 2.60
CA LYS A 229 19.26 -11.86 3.81
C LYS A 229 20.37 -10.81 3.96
N ASN A 230 19.99 -9.57 4.30
CA ASN A 230 20.89 -8.42 4.38
C ASN A 230 21.64 -8.06 3.07
N GLY A 231 21.30 -8.67 1.93
CA GLY A 231 21.92 -8.35 0.65
C GLY A 231 21.59 -6.91 0.22
N MET A 232 22.61 -6.18 -0.26
CA MET A 232 22.43 -4.81 -0.72
C MET A 232 22.70 -4.70 -2.23
N VAL A 233 21.70 -4.23 -2.95
CA VAL A 233 21.81 -3.84 -4.36
C VAL A 233 21.96 -2.33 -4.40
N ALA A 234 23.03 -1.83 -5.01
CA ALA A 234 23.29 -0.41 -5.14
C ALA A 234 22.32 0.26 -6.13
N ALA A 235 22.26 1.59 -6.08
CA ALA A 235 21.45 2.38 -6.99
C ALA A 235 21.86 2.14 -8.46
N GLY A 236 20.87 2.04 -9.35
CA GLY A 236 21.06 1.83 -10.79
C GLY A 236 21.68 0.48 -11.18
N ALA A 237 21.80 -0.47 -10.23
CA ALA A 237 22.35 -1.78 -10.54
C ALA A 237 21.36 -2.63 -11.35
N LEU A 238 21.88 -3.34 -12.36
CA LEU A 238 21.11 -4.29 -13.16
C LEU A 238 21.55 -5.71 -12.82
N VAL A 239 20.71 -6.43 -12.06
CA VAL A 239 20.99 -7.81 -11.66
C VAL A 239 20.43 -8.76 -12.71
N ARG A 240 21.32 -9.58 -13.28
CA ARG A 240 20.95 -10.51 -14.35
C ARG A 240 20.10 -11.66 -13.85
N GLN A 241 19.36 -12.27 -14.78
CA GLN A 241 18.52 -13.43 -14.51
C GLN A 241 19.29 -14.55 -13.77
N ASN A 242 18.60 -15.23 -12.84
CA ASN A 242 19.12 -16.33 -12.03
C ASN A 242 20.39 -16.01 -11.21
N THR A 243 20.70 -14.73 -10.99
CA THR A 243 21.83 -14.34 -10.13
C THR A 243 21.40 -14.47 -8.67
N ARG A 244 22.19 -15.20 -7.88
CA ARG A 244 22.06 -15.22 -6.42
C ARG A 244 23.06 -14.23 -5.81
N ILE A 245 22.55 -13.25 -5.08
CA ILE A 245 23.35 -12.30 -4.31
C ILE A 245 23.49 -12.89 -2.90
N PRO A 246 24.70 -13.35 -2.52
CA PRO A 246 24.88 -14.09 -1.28
C PRO A 246 24.87 -13.20 -0.04
N SER A 247 24.36 -13.74 1.05
CA SER A 247 24.53 -13.27 2.42
C SER A 247 25.91 -13.72 2.91
N GLY A 248 26.94 -13.09 2.35
CA GLY A 248 28.26 -12.98 2.97
C GLY A 248 29.29 -14.08 2.77
N GLU A 249 29.16 -15.06 1.87
CA GLU A 249 30.34 -15.90 1.59
C GLU A 249 31.48 -15.08 0.95
N ASP A 250 32.73 -15.34 1.39
CA ASP A 250 33.94 -14.75 0.81
C ASP A 250 33.94 -14.97 -0.71
N VAL A 251 33.61 -13.92 -1.48
CA VAL A 251 33.74 -13.92 -2.95
C VAL A 251 35.23 -13.79 -3.30
N GLY A 252 35.95 -14.87 -3.03
CA GLY A 252 37.27 -15.18 -3.59
C GLY A 252 37.22 -16.28 -4.67
N ALA A 253 36.05 -16.88 -4.95
CA ALA A 253 36.00 -18.14 -5.69
C ALA A 253 34.94 -18.27 -6.80
N ILE A 254 34.22 -17.22 -7.22
CA ILE A 254 33.18 -17.34 -8.29
C ILE A 254 33.45 -16.48 -9.53
N SER A 255 34.71 -16.06 -9.73
CA SER A 255 35.22 -15.64 -11.04
C SER A 255 36.06 -16.78 -11.62
N GLY A 256 35.43 -17.89 -11.97
CA GLY A 256 36.12 -19.02 -12.58
C GLY A 256 35.15 -20.13 -12.91
N ALA A 257 35.03 -20.42 -14.20
CA ALA A 257 34.48 -21.64 -14.80
C ALA A 257 34.04 -22.74 -13.80
N VAL A 258 32.75 -23.09 -13.80
CA VAL A 258 32.34 -24.44 -13.37
C VAL A 258 32.75 -25.41 -14.47
N ALA A 259 34.01 -25.81 -14.41
CA ALA A 259 34.53 -26.99 -15.07
C ALA A 259 35.14 -27.89 -13.98
N GLN A 260 34.77 -29.18 -14.04
CA GLN A 260 35.39 -30.32 -13.34
C GLN A 260 35.11 -30.45 -11.83
N ALA A 261 35.07 -31.63 -11.22
CA ALA A 261 35.13 -33.01 -11.68
C ALA A 261 34.69 -33.93 -10.54
N PHE A 262 34.25 -35.12 -10.92
CA PHE A 262 34.28 -36.34 -10.13
C PHE A 262 35.74 -36.71 -9.79
N SER A 263 36.06 -37.01 -8.53
CA SER A 263 36.97 -38.10 -8.15
C SER A 263 36.96 -38.33 -6.63
N LEU A 264 36.64 -39.57 -6.25
CA LEU A 264 36.65 -40.11 -4.89
C LEU A 264 37.93 -40.95 -4.68
N SER A 265 38.63 -40.75 -3.56
CA SER A 265 39.43 -41.78 -2.85
C SER A 265 39.75 -41.20 -1.46
N SER A 266 39.22 -41.71 -0.34
CA SER A 266 39.43 -42.98 0.39
C SER A 266 40.72 -43.04 1.23
N SER A 267 40.61 -42.73 2.53
CA SER A 267 41.18 -43.50 3.65
C SER A 267 40.99 -42.79 5.00
N SER A 268 40.54 -43.53 6.02
CA SER A 268 40.38 -43.13 7.44
C SER A 268 41.25 -44.05 8.32
N PRO A 269 41.32 -43.93 9.67
CA PRO A 269 41.26 -42.77 10.57
C PRO A 269 42.40 -42.78 11.64
N VAL A 270 42.63 -41.67 12.34
CA VAL A 270 43.26 -41.68 13.69
C VAL A 270 42.37 -40.87 14.63
N LEU A 271 41.82 -41.55 15.64
CA LEU A 271 40.89 -41.01 16.62
C LEU A 271 41.67 -40.34 17.76
N VAL A 272 41.75 -39.01 17.76
CA VAL A 272 42.13 -38.23 18.95
C VAL A 272 40.88 -37.49 19.40
N THR A 273 40.30 -37.93 20.51
CA THR A 273 39.23 -37.23 21.22
C THR A 273 39.78 -35.95 21.83
N LYS A 274 39.81 -34.87 21.03
CA LYS A 274 39.91 -33.50 21.53
C LYS A 274 38.51 -33.01 21.87
N VAL A 275 38.26 -32.80 23.15
CA VAL A 275 37.13 -32.04 23.65
C VAL A 275 37.27 -30.62 23.10
N PHE A 276 36.46 -30.27 22.10
CA PHE A 276 36.39 -28.91 21.59
C PHE A 276 35.57 -28.07 22.58
N PRO A 277 36.08 -26.92 23.06
CA PRO A 277 35.22 -25.95 23.73
C PRO A 277 34.15 -25.50 22.74
N HIS A 278 32.93 -25.33 23.24
CA HIS A 278 31.76 -24.87 22.49
C HIS A 278 32.15 -23.61 21.67
N ARG A 279 32.38 -23.77 20.36
CA ARG A 279 32.58 -22.61 19.50
C ARG A 279 31.27 -21.82 19.52
N PRO A 280 31.29 -20.50 19.76
CA PRO A 280 30.12 -19.70 19.46
C PRO A 280 29.73 -19.94 18.00
N PRO A 281 28.42 -19.89 17.66
CA PRO A 281 27.99 -20.07 16.28
C PRO A 281 28.82 -19.17 15.35
N PRO A 282 29.23 -19.67 14.17
CA PRO A 282 29.97 -18.85 13.22
C PRO A 282 29.20 -17.56 13.01
N LYS A 283 29.88 -16.42 13.20
CA LYS A 283 29.26 -15.11 12.95
C LYS A 283 28.72 -15.15 11.51
N PRO A 284 27.45 -14.75 11.28
CA PRO A 284 26.92 -14.69 9.92
C PRO A 284 27.87 -13.81 9.11
N PRO A 285 28.26 -14.26 7.92
CA PRO A 285 29.33 -13.58 7.23
C PRO A 285 28.80 -12.27 6.63
N PRO A 286 29.66 -11.26 6.41
CA PRO A 286 29.21 -9.89 6.20
C PRO A 286 28.47 -9.75 4.85
N PRO A 287 27.26 -9.17 4.85
CA PRO A 287 26.46 -9.00 3.64
C PRO A 287 27.20 -8.25 2.54
N MET A 288 26.75 -8.41 1.29
CA MET A 288 27.47 -7.93 0.12
C MET A 288 26.75 -6.79 -0.58
N VAL A 289 27.53 -5.81 -1.07
CA VAL A 289 27.06 -4.73 -1.94
C VAL A 289 27.32 -5.10 -3.39
N TRP A 290 26.26 -5.13 -4.19
CA TRP A 290 26.30 -5.41 -5.63
C TRP A 290 25.95 -4.16 -6.42
N ALA A 291 26.78 -3.79 -7.41
CA ALA A 291 26.61 -2.55 -8.17
C ALA A 291 26.95 -2.72 -9.65
N GLY A 292 26.45 -1.80 -10.47
CA GLY A 292 26.77 -1.69 -11.90
C GLY A 292 25.78 -2.36 -12.84
N ASN A 293 26.02 -2.19 -14.14
CA ASN A 293 25.27 -2.82 -15.23
C ASN A 293 26.27 -3.53 -16.16
N PRO A 294 26.44 -4.86 -16.03
CA PRO A 294 25.76 -5.76 -15.10
C PRO A 294 26.23 -5.63 -13.65
N ALA A 295 25.37 -6.03 -12.71
CA ALA A 295 25.71 -6.05 -11.29
C ALA A 295 26.88 -6.99 -11.02
N LYS A 296 27.88 -6.48 -10.29
CA LYS A 296 29.02 -7.22 -9.78
C LYS A 296 29.18 -6.93 -8.30
N PHE A 297 29.78 -7.88 -7.59
CA PHE A 297 30.23 -7.65 -6.22
C PHE A 297 31.20 -6.47 -6.18
N LEU A 298 30.95 -5.51 -5.28
CA LEU A 298 31.77 -4.32 -5.11
C LEU A 298 32.53 -4.37 -3.78
N ARG A 299 31.83 -4.55 -2.66
CA ARG A 299 32.42 -4.62 -1.33
C ARG A 299 31.50 -5.31 -0.33
N LYS A 300 32.05 -5.65 0.83
CA LYS A 300 31.30 -6.08 2.01
C LYS A 300 30.57 -4.87 2.63
N LEU A 301 29.38 -5.12 3.14
CA LEU A 301 28.55 -4.16 3.86
C LEU A 301 29.18 -3.88 5.23
N THR A 302 29.13 -2.63 5.67
CA THR A 302 29.56 -2.28 7.03
C THR A 302 28.44 -2.54 8.04
N GLU A 303 28.78 -2.67 9.32
CA GLU A 303 27.75 -2.86 10.37
C GLU A 303 26.86 -1.62 10.51
N GLU A 304 27.39 -0.42 10.26
CA GLU A 304 26.62 0.84 10.25
C GLU A 304 25.57 0.86 9.14
N GLU A 305 25.89 0.35 7.96
CA GLU A 305 24.93 0.23 6.86
C GLU A 305 23.84 -0.80 7.16
N ARG A 306 24.20 -1.86 7.90
CA ARG A 306 23.25 -2.88 8.34
C ARG A 306 22.25 -2.32 9.35
N THR A 307 22.74 -1.61 10.37
CA THR A 307 21.86 -0.95 11.34
C THR A 307 21.02 0.12 10.67
N PHE A 308 21.57 0.85 9.69
CA PHE A 308 20.82 1.79 8.87
C PHE A 308 19.66 1.11 8.12
N ILE A 309 19.86 -0.06 7.52
CA ILE A 309 18.77 -0.78 6.83
C ILE A 309 17.64 -1.13 7.81
N SER A 310 17.97 -1.73 8.96
CA SER A 310 16.98 -2.06 9.98
C SER A 310 16.25 -0.82 10.52
N GLN A 311 16.98 0.27 10.78
CA GLN A 311 16.41 1.52 11.26
C GLN A 311 15.55 2.21 10.19
N SER A 312 15.96 2.13 8.92
CA SER A 312 15.21 2.70 7.80
C SER A 312 13.83 2.07 7.66
N ALA A 313 13.72 0.74 7.82
CA ALA A 313 12.44 0.03 7.75
C ALA A 313 11.45 0.54 8.81
N VAL A 314 11.92 0.76 10.05
CA VAL A 314 11.11 1.33 11.14
C VAL A 314 10.71 2.77 10.85
N ASN A 315 11.66 3.60 10.39
CA ASN A 315 11.39 4.99 10.05
C ASN A 315 10.33 5.11 8.94
N TYR A 316 10.42 4.28 7.90
CA TYR A 316 9.43 4.25 6.82
C TYR A 316 8.08 3.72 7.27
N LYS A 317 8.03 2.76 8.20
CA LYS A 317 6.77 2.33 8.83
C LYS A 317 6.09 3.49 9.56
N ASN A 318 6.84 4.25 10.35
CA ASN A 318 6.29 5.41 11.07
C ASN A 318 5.83 6.49 10.08
N LEU A 319 6.64 6.82 9.07
CA LEU A 319 6.29 7.80 8.05
C LEU A 319 5.05 7.36 7.27
N ALA A 320 4.93 6.08 6.94
CA ALA A 320 3.76 5.52 6.26
C ALA A 320 2.47 5.72 7.07
N GLN A 321 2.52 5.62 8.41
CA GLN A 321 1.36 5.89 9.26
C GLN A 321 0.90 7.36 9.18
N VAL A 322 1.84 8.31 9.05
CA VAL A 322 1.52 9.74 8.86
C VAL A 322 0.81 9.95 7.54
N HIS A 323 1.37 9.39 6.48
CA HIS A 323 0.76 9.48 5.15
C HIS A 323 -0.59 8.79 5.11
N ALA A 324 -0.77 7.66 5.80
CA ALA A 324 -2.06 7.00 5.92
C ALA A 324 -3.09 7.91 6.59
N ALA A 325 -2.73 8.56 7.69
CA ALA A 325 -3.61 9.50 8.40
C ALA A 325 -3.98 10.72 7.53
N GLU A 326 -3.02 11.32 6.82
CA GLU A 326 -3.28 12.49 5.96
C GLU A 326 -4.13 12.14 4.74
N ASN A 327 -3.85 11.02 4.08
CA ASN A 327 -4.57 10.62 2.86
C ASN A 327 -5.99 10.09 3.14
N ALA A 328 -6.30 9.70 4.38
CA ALA A 328 -7.62 9.20 4.77
C ALA A 328 -8.63 10.31 5.13
N LYS A 329 -8.20 11.58 5.21
CA LYS A 329 -9.04 12.70 5.64
C LYS A 329 -10.22 12.97 4.68
N PRO A 330 -11.44 13.20 5.19
CA PRO A 330 -12.56 13.63 4.37
C PRO A 330 -12.42 15.09 3.92
N PHE A 331 -13.16 15.46 2.87
CA PHE A 331 -13.11 16.81 2.28
C PHE A 331 -13.35 17.94 3.29
N ASP A 332 -14.35 17.79 4.16
CA ASP A 332 -14.72 18.84 5.14
C ASP A 332 -13.59 19.10 6.14
N GLU A 333 -12.89 18.05 6.57
CA GLU A 333 -11.74 18.16 7.47
C GLU A 333 -10.55 18.82 6.79
N ILE A 334 -10.28 18.46 5.53
CA ILE A 334 -9.22 19.07 4.71
C ILE A 334 -9.46 20.58 4.56
N GLU A 335 -10.68 20.99 4.21
CA GLU A 335 -11.00 22.42 4.05
C GLU A 335 -10.92 23.18 5.39
N PHE A 336 -11.37 22.57 6.49
CA PHE A 336 -11.21 23.14 7.82
C PHE A 336 -9.74 23.34 8.20
N GLU A 337 -8.92 22.31 8.02
CA GLU A 337 -7.49 22.35 8.31
C GLU A 337 -6.76 23.37 7.43
N LYS A 338 -7.10 23.46 6.15
CA LYS A 338 -6.56 24.47 5.23
C LYS A 338 -6.87 25.90 5.67
N VAL A 339 -8.09 26.16 6.15
CA VAL A 339 -8.46 27.47 6.72
C VAL A 339 -7.67 27.76 7.99
N LEU A 340 -7.50 26.77 8.87
CA LEU A 340 -6.66 26.90 10.07
C LEU A 340 -5.21 27.20 9.70
N ARG A 341 -4.56 26.39 8.85
CA ARG A 341 -3.19 26.60 8.38
C ARG A 341 -3.02 28.01 7.80
N LYS A 342 -3.97 28.51 7.00
CA LYS A 342 -3.96 29.88 6.47
C LYS A 342 -4.06 30.95 7.55
N LYS A 343 -4.87 30.73 8.60
CA LYS A 343 -5.02 31.65 9.74
C LYS A 343 -3.73 31.75 10.57
N PHE A 344 -3.03 30.63 10.76
CA PHE A 344 -1.79 30.57 11.54
C PHE A 344 -0.55 31.02 10.74
N ALA A 345 -0.48 30.72 9.44
CA ALA A 345 0.66 31.10 8.59
C ALA A 345 0.81 32.62 8.37
N HIS A 346 -0.23 33.41 8.63
CA HIS A 346 -0.24 34.85 8.38
C HIS A 346 0.15 35.70 9.61
N ARG A 347 0.53 35.07 10.73
CA ARG A 347 0.74 35.76 12.00
C ARG A 347 2.06 35.33 12.60
N ASP A 348 3.08 36.15 12.38
CA ASP A 348 4.42 35.95 12.92
C ASP A 348 4.40 36.09 14.46
N GLU A 349 5.29 35.36 15.14
CA GLU A 349 5.48 35.43 16.60
C GLU A 349 5.76 36.86 17.08
N GLU A 350 6.37 37.69 16.24
CA GLU A 350 6.67 39.10 16.51
C GLU A 350 5.39 39.97 16.57
N TYR A 351 4.37 39.66 15.77
CA TYR A 351 3.08 40.35 15.81
C TYR A 351 2.25 39.95 17.04
N ASP A 352 2.25 38.66 17.40
CA ASP A 352 1.50 38.15 18.54
C ASP A 352 2.16 38.51 19.89
N SER A 353 3.50 38.63 19.95
CA SER A 353 4.24 39.11 21.14
C SER A 353 4.04 40.61 21.40
N MET A 354 3.97 41.44 20.36
CA MET A 354 3.61 42.87 20.49
C MET A 354 2.22 43.07 21.10
N LEU A 355 1.29 42.14 20.85
CA LEU A 355 -0.06 42.15 21.42
C LEU A 355 -0.17 41.40 22.76
N GLY A 356 0.90 40.78 23.24
CA GLY A 356 0.91 39.98 24.47
C GLY A 356 0.04 38.72 24.40
N VAL A 357 -0.27 38.23 23.19
CA VAL A 357 -1.14 37.07 22.99
C VAL A 357 -0.29 35.81 22.80
N VAL A 358 -0.30 34.91 23.77
CA VAL A 358 0.25 33.56 23.61
C VAL A 358 -0.82 32.67 23.00
N ARG A 359 -0.57 32.08 21.83
CA ARG A 359 -1.48 31.11 21.20
C ARG A 359 -0.90 29.72 21.25
N GLU A 360 -1.69 28.77 21.74
CA GLU A 360 -1.40 27.35 21.62
C GLU A 360 -1.79 26.86 20.21
N VAL A 361 -0.94 26.02 19.62
CA VAL A 361 -1.24 25.37 18.33
C VAL A 361 -2.41 24.40 18.56
N PRO A 362 -3.50 24.47 17.77
CA PRO A 362 -4.61 23.55 17.90
C PRO A 362 -4.14 22.10 17.77
N PRO A 363 -4.66 21.15 18.57
CA PRO A 363 -4.25 19.74 18.51
C PRO A 363 -4.45 19.13 17.12
N GLN A 364 -5.35 19.69 16.30
CA GLN A 364 -5.61 19.26 14.92
C GLN A 364 -4.46 19.58 13.94
N LEU A 365 -3.54 20.48 14.30
CA LEU A 365 -2.34 20.81 13.51
C LEU A 365 -1.08 20.17 14.07
N ILE A 366 -1.19 19.48 15.21
CA ILE A 366 -0.06 18.77 15.82
C ILE A 366 0.06 17.42 15.12
N LEU A 367 1.17 17.21 14.42
CA LEU A 367 1.50 15.89 13.89
C LEU A 367 1.61 14.90 15.06
N PRO A 368 1.10 13.66 14.95
CA PRO A 368 1.22 12.67 16.01
C PRO A 368 2.70 12.49 16.41
N ASP A 369 2.98 12.34 17.70
CA ASP A 369 4.35 12.28 18.24
C ASP A 369 5.20 11.15 17.62
N ASN A 370 4.55 10.14 17.02
CA ASN A 370 5.17 8.97 16.37
C ASN A 370 6.06 9.31 15.15
N VAL A 371 6.13 10.57 14.74
CA VAL A 371 6.91 11.06 13.59
C VAL A 371 8.22 11.72 14.01
N LEU A 372 8.29 12.16 15.26
CA LEU A 372 9.51 12.74 15.79
C LEU A 372 10.40 11.57 16.25
N PRO A 373 11.60 11.38 15.68
CA PRO A 373 12.57 10.52 16.33
C PRO A 373 12.73 11.07 17.75
N ASP A 374 12.59 10.19 18.75
CA ASP A 374 12.59 10.50 20.18
C ASP A 374 13.24 11.86 20.46
N LYS A 375 12.45 12.84 20.92
CA LYS A 375 13.02 14.03 21.53
C LYS A 375 13.93 13.49 22.64
N SER A 376 15.23 13.51 22.39
CA SER A 376 16.22 13.23 23.41
C SER A 376 15.84 14.07 24.63
N PRO A 377 15.84 13.49 25.84
CA PRO A 377 15.54 14.27 27.03
C PRO A 377 16.53 15.42 27.05
N LYS A 378 16.03 16.65 26.98
CA LYS A 378 16.87 17.84 27.13
C LYS A 378 17.66 17.65 28.43
N PRO A 379 19.00 17.65 28.42
CA PRO A 379 19.75 17.60 29.65
C PRO A 379 19.49 18.91 30.38
N GLY A 380 18.72 18.82 31.47
CA GLY A 380 18.53 19.84 32.52
C GLY A 380 18.41 21.29 32.06
N GLN A 381 17.18 21.80 32.02
CA GLN A 381 16.84 23.18 32.37
C GLN A 381 15.36 23.29 32.71
#